data_AF-A0A3N5KQ31-F1
#
_entry.id   AF-A0A3N5KQ31-F1
#
_cell.length_a   1.000
_cell.length_b   1.000
_cell.length_c   1.000
_cell.angle_alpha   90.00
_cell.angle_beta   90.00
_cell.angle_gamma   90.00
#
_symmetry.space_group_name_H-M   'P 1'
#
loop_
_entity.id
_entity.type
_entity.pdbx_description
1 polymer ?
#
loop_
_entity_poly.entity_id
_entity_poly.type
_entity_poly.pdbx_seq_one_letter_code
_entity_poly.pdbx_strand_id
1 'polypeptide(L)'
;MKARIAFGLIITLFVLALPTNAGGKEQLQKYFSNTAAKVKATVNPTEKRAILNESFQTMSGALDKVEGSGLISKDDRAGINRFKSALLEKQDELAGRNGYLRISDEQLNAFSDYVVQDMEQADLIISISLITLLLIAIVLILLIK
;
A
#
# COMPACT_ATOMS: atom_id res chain seq x y z
N MET A 1 20.07 7.03 20.38
CA MET A 1 19.94 8.39 19.82
C MET A 1 20.57 8.55 18.44
N LYS A 2 21.85 8.19 18.24
CA LYS A 2 22.56 8.39 16.95
C LYS A 2 21.90 7.69 15.74
N ALA A 3 21.38 6.48 15.91
CA ALA A 3 20.66 5.77 14.84
C ALA A 3 19.31 6.41 14.46
N ARG A 4 18.58 6.97 15.43
CA ARG A 4 17.30 7.66 15.19
C ARG A 4 17.51 8.99 14.43
N ILE A 5 18.59 9.70 14.75
CA ILE A 5 18.98 10.95 14.07
C ILE A 5 19.47 10.65 12.65
N ALA A 6 20.27 9.59 12.47
CA ALA A 6 20.71 9.15 11.14
C ALA A 6 19.55 8.69 10.24
N PHE A 7 18.57 7.98 10.81
CA PHE A 7 17.37 7.55 10.07
C PHE A 7 16.49 8.74 9.65
N GLY A 8 16.34 9.73 10.54
CA GLY A 8 15.65 10.98 10.22
C GLY A 8 16.35 11.75 9.08
N LEU A 9 17.68 11.89 9.16
CA LEU A 9 18.48 12.59 8.14
C LEU A 9 18.44 11.91 6.76
N ILE A 10 18.44 10.57 6.71
CA ILE A 10 18.33 9.82 5.45
C ILE A 10 16.94 10.03 4.83
N ILE A 11 15.87 10.01 5.64
CA ILE A 11 14.51 10.28 5.14
C ILE A 11 14.39 11.73 4.65
N THR A 12 14.96 12.71 5.37
CA THR A 12 14.92 14.12 4.96
C THR A 12 15.71 14.37 3.66
N LEU A 13 16.87 13.74 3.49
CA LEU A 13 17.65 13.83 2.24
C LEU A 13 16.95 13.14 1.07
N PHE A 14 16.20 12.06 1.31
CA PHE A 14 15.46 11.37 0.26
C PHE A 14 14.21 12.14 -0.18
N VAL A 15 13.51 12.81 0.75
CA VAL A 15 12.34 13.67 0.44
C VAL A 15 12.74 14.86 -0.44
N LEU A 16 13.94 15.41 -0.26
CA LEU A 16 14.47 16.52 -1.08
C LEU A 16 14.96 16.08 -2.47
N ALA A 17 15.24 14.80 -2.68
CA ALA A 17 15.77 14.26 -3.94
C ALA A 17 14.67 13.76 -4.90
N LEU A 18 13.40 13.73 -4.48
CA LEU A 18 12.30 13.22 -5.30
C LEU A 18 11.71 14.35 -6.15
N PRO A 19 11.62 14.18 -7.49
CA PRO A 19 10.91 15.12 -8.34
C PRO A 19 9.46 15.22 -7.84
N THR A 20 9.04 16.44 -7.56
CA THR A 20 7.70 16.80 -7.08
C THR A 20 6.63 16.23 -8.01
N ASN A 21 5.68 15.48 -7.43
CA ASN A 21 4.35 15.10 -7.96
C ASN A 21 4.13 13.83 -8.80
N ALA A 22 5.06 12.87 -8.91
CA ALA A 22 4.73 11.58 -9.58
C ALA A 22 5.24 10.30 -8.88
N GLY A 23 6.34 10.37 -8.12
CA GLY A 23 7.05 9.17 -7.67
C GLY A 23 6.32 8.29 -6.65
N GLY A 24 5.42 8.82 -5.82
CA GLY A 24 4.70 8.04 -4.81
C GLY A 24 3.57 7.20 -5.40
N LYS A 25 2.85 7.76 -6.38
CA LYS A 25 1.80 7.06 -7.12
C LYS A 25 2.39 5.91 -7.94
N GLU A 26 3.47 6.20 -8.66
CA GLU A 26 4.16 5.20 -9.47
C GLU A 26 4.69 4.04 -8.61
N GLN A 27 5.21 4.33 -7.42
CA GLN A 27 5.65 3.28 -6.50
C GLN A 27 4.50 2.44 -5.93
N LEU A 28 3.36 3.06 -5.60
CA LEU A 28 2.19 2.33 -5.10
C LEU A 28 1.62 1.41 -6.18
N GLN A 29 1.43 1.97 -7.38
CA GLN A 29 1.03 1.22 -8.56
C GLN A 29 2.00 0.07 -8.82
N LYS A 30 3.30 0.33 -8.81
CA LYS A 30 4.33 -0.71 -8.98
C LYS A 30 4.25 -1.79 -7.91
N TYR A 31 3.96 -1.45 -6.65
CA TYR A 31 3.80 -2.42 -5.58
C TYR A 31 2.64 -3.39 -5.85
N PHE A 32 1.46 -2.87 -6.19
CA PHE A 32 0.29 -3.70 -6.49
C PHE A 32 0.42 -4.44 -7.82
N SER A 33 1.01 -3.82 -8.85
CA SER A 33 1.31 -4.48 -10.12
C SER A 33 2.27 -5.66 -9.96
N ASN A 34 3.30 -5.50 -9.13
CA ASN A 34 4.21 -6.61 -8.78
C ASN A 34 3.47 -7.72 -8.02
N THR A 35 2.53 -7.37 -7.15
CA THR A 35 1.67 -8.34 -6.45
C THR A 35 0.81 -9.10 -7.46
N ALA A 36 0.12 -8.40 -8.36
CA ALA A 36 -0.71 -8.99 -9.41
C ALA A 36 0.11 -9.90 -10.34
N ALA A 37 1.33 -9.50 -10.72
CA ALA A 37 2.23 -10.34 -11.48
C ALA A 37 2.56 -11.67 -10.76
N LYS A 38 2.83 -11.62 -9.45
CA LYS A 38 3.07 -12.82 -8.63
C LYS A 38 1.83 -13.70 -8.53
N VAL A 39 0.65 -13.11 -8.33
CA VAL A 39 -0.63 -13.83 -8.31
C VAL A 39 -0.83 -14.58 -9.62
N LYS A 40 -0.63 -13.91 -10.76
CA LYS A 40 -0.78 -14.52 -12.09
C LYS A 40 0.24 -15.62 -12.37
N ALA A 41 1.47 -15.47 -11.87
CA ALA A 41 2.53 -16.48 -12.01
C ALA A 41 2.33 -17.71 -11.11
N THR A 42 1.50 -17.60 -10.07
CA THR A 42 1.21 -18.70 -9.14
C THR A 42 0.09 -19.57 -9.70
N VAL A 43 0.17 -20.89 -9.53
CA VAL A 43 -0.89 -21.81 -10.02
C VAL A 43 -1.93 -22.06 -8.93
N ASN A 44 -1.49 -22.31 -7.70
CA ASN A 44 -2.36 -22.67 -6.57
C ASN A 44 -3.25 -21.49 -6.13
N PRO A 45 -4.58 -21.61 -6.17
CA PRO A 45 -5.49 -20.54 -5.74
C PRO A 45 -5.36 -20.12 -4.28
N THR A 46 -5.01 -21.06 -3.39
CA THR A 46 -4.78 -20.75 -1.98
C THR A 46 -3.57 -19.84 -1.82
N GLU A 47 -2.48 -20.11 -2.56
CA GLU A 47 -1.28 -19.28 -2.56
C GLU A 47 -1.54 -17.91 -3.20
N LYS A 48 -2.30 -17.85 -4.30
CA LYS A 48 -2.74 -16.58 -4.90
C LYS A 48 -3.45 -15.68 -3.88
N ARG A 49 -4.40 -16.26 -3.14
CA ARG A 49 -5.16 -15.55 -2.12
C ARG A 49 -4.25 -15.11 -0.97
N ALA A 50 -3.30 -15.96 -0.56
CA ALA A 50 -2.32 -15.61 0.46
C ALA A 50 -1.44 -14.43 0.03
N ILE A 51 -0.94 -14.42 -1.20
CA ILE A 51 -0.12 -13.33 -1.76
C ILE A 51 -0.88 -12.00 -1.72
N LEU A 52 -2.14 -11.99 -2.15
CA LEU A 52 -2.98 -10.79 -2.10
C LEU A 52 -3.21 -10.32 -0.67
N ASN A 53 -3.58 -11.24 0.22
CA ASN A 53 -3.82 -10.92 1.62
C ASN A 53 -2.57 -10.39 2.33
N GLU A 54 -1.42 -11.01 2.11
CA GLU A 54 -0.13 -10.56 2.65
C GLU A 54 0.24 -9.17 2.12
N SER A 55 -0.03 -8.89 0.85
CA SER A 55 0.20 -7.58 0.24
C SER A 55 -0.62 -6.48 0.94
N PHE A 56 -1.92 -6.71 1.16
CA PHE A 56 -2.77 -5.77 1.89
C PHE A 56 -2.32 -5.57 3.34
N GLN A 57 -2.00 -6.65 4.04
CA GLN A 57 -1.51 -6.60 5.43
C GLN A 57 -0.18 -5.87 5.54
N THR A 58 0.74 -6.11 4.62
CA THR A 58 2.06 -5.46 4.59
C THR A 58 1.92 -3.95 4.39
N MET A 59 1.08 -3.53 3.43
CA MET A 59 0.82 -2.11 3.21
C MET A 59 0.14 -1.46 4.42
N SER A 60 -0.89 -2.09 4.99
CA SER A 60 -1.53 -1.58 6.20
C SER A 60 -0.55 -1.42 7.36
N GLY A 61 0.32 -2.41 7.60
CA GLY A 61 1.33 -2.34 8.65
C GLY A 61 2.41 -1.28 8.39
N ALA A 62 2.72 -0.98 7.13
CA ALA A 62 3.61 0.13 6.79
C ALA A 62 2.96 1.49 7.10
N LEU A 63 1.67 1.63 6.81
CA LEU A 63 0.89 2.83 7.16
C LEU A 63 0.78 3.00 8.68
N ASP A 64 0.61 1.93 9.45
CA ASP A 64 0.63 1.98 10.91
C ASP A 64 1.95 2.51 11.47
N LYS A 65 3.08 2.10 10.88
CA LYS A 65 4.41 2.61 11.25
C LYS A 65 4.56 4.09 10.94
N VAL A 66 4.07 4.53 9.78
CA VAL A 66 4.07 5.94 9.38
C VAL A 66 3.17 6.76 10.31
N GLU A 67 1.97 6.27 10.63
CA GLU A 67 1.04 6.90 11.56
C GLU A 67 1.61 7.03 12.99
N GLY A 68 2.29 5.98 13.47
CA GLY A 68 2.93 5.93 14.78
C GLY A 68 4.25 6.72 14.88
N SER A 69 4.80 7.18 13.75
CA SER A 69 6.09 7.91 13.73
C SER A 69 6.00 9.35 14.25
N GLY A 70 4.81 9.92 14.36
CA GLY A 70 4.59 11.32 14.73
C GLY A 70 5.00 12.33 13.63
N LEU A 71 5.37 11.85 12.44
CA LEU A 71 5.81 12.69 11.32
C LEU A 71 4.63 13.22 10.47
N ILE A 72 3.38 12.90 10.83
CA ILE A 72 2.20 13.15 10.00
C ILE A 72 1.30 14.23 10.61
N SER A 73 0.69 15.06 9.76
CA SER A 73 -0.32 16.03 10.18
C SER A 73 -1.68 15.35 10.48
N LYS A 74 -2.65 16.11 11.00
CA LYS A 74 -4.00 15.60 11.23
C LYS A 74 -4.74 15.26 9.93
N ASP A 75 -4.55 16.07 8.89
CA ASP A 75 -5.16 15.85 7.57
C ASP A 75 -4.57 14.61 6.89
N ASP A 76 -3.27 14.40 7.07
CA ASP A 76 -2.57 13.20 6.60
C ASP A 76 -3.05 11.93 7.29
N ARG A 77 -3.33 12.03 8.59
CA ARG A 77 -3.89 10.91 9.35
C ARG A 77 -5.26 10.50 8.82
N ALA A 78 -6.11 11.47 8.46
CA ALA A 78 -7.39 11.19 7.84
C ALA A 78 -7.22 10.49 6.48
N GLY A 79 -6.25 10.92 5.67
CA GLY A 79 -5.89 10.27 4.41
C GLY A 79 -5.40 8.82 4.61
N ILE A 80 -4.49 8.60 5.56
CA ILE A 80 -3.98 7.27 5.92
C ILE A 80 -5.11 6.36 6.39
N ASN A 81 -6.01 6.85 7.24
CA ASN A 81 -7.13 6.06 7.73
C ASN A 81 -8.12 5.67 6.62
N ARG A 82 -8.40 6.57 5.67
CA ARG A 82 -9.20 6.25 4.49
C ARG A 82 -8.53 5.17 3.65
N PHE A 83 -7.24 5.29 3.40
CA PHE A 83 -6.50 4.32 2.61
C PHE A 83 -6.40 2.95 3.30
N LYS A 84 -6.18 2.92 4.63
CA LYS A 84 -6.28 1.70 5.44
C LYS A 84 -7.65 1.05 5.36
N SER A 85 -8.72 1.85 5.38
CA SER A 85 -10.09 1.35 5.23
C SER A 85 -10.31 0.72 3.86
N ALA A 86 -9.82 1.34 2.78
CA ALA A 86 -9.88 0.77 1.43
C ALA A 86 -9.11 -0.56 1.34
N LEU A 87 -7.92 -0.68 1.96
CA LEU A 87 -7.17 -1.94 2.01
C LEU A 87 -7.92 -3.03 2.79
N LEU A 88 -8.59 -2.64 3.88
CA LEU A 88 -9.41 -3.55 4.68
C LEU A 88 -10.64 -4.03 3.88
N GLU A 89 -11.31 -3.14 3.15
CA GLU A 89 -12.40 -3.50 2.25
C GLU A 89 -11.93 -4.53 1.21
N LYS A 90 -10.76 -4.35 0.61
CA LYS A 90 -10.21 -5.34 -0.34
C LYS A 90 -9.86 -6.67 0.32
N GLN A 91 -9.40 -6.66 1.56
CA GLN A 91 -9.19 -7.88 2.34
C GLN A 91 -10.50 -8.59 2.66
N ASP A 92 -11.56 -7.84 2.96
CA ASP A 92 -12.88 -8.38 3.25
C ASP A 92 -13.57 -8.92 2.00
N GLU A 93 -13.48 -8.22 0.86
CA GLU A 93 -13.88 -8.71 -0.47
C GLU A 93 -13.16 -10.04 -0.79
N LEU A 94 -11.83 -10.05 -0.64
CA LEU A 94 -11.01 -11.22 -0.87
C LEU A 94 -11.43 -12.38 0.04
N ALA A 95 -11.80 -12.14 1.30
CA ALA A 95 -12.17 -13.19 2.24
C ALA A 95 -13.67 -13.57 2.20
N GLY A 96 -14.52 -12.72 1.62
CA GLY A 96 -15.98 -12.79 1.74
C GLY A 96 -16.48 -12.50 3.14
N ARG A 97 -15.97 -11.43 3.77
CA ARG A 97 -16.35 -10.98 5.12
C ARG A 97 -17.17 -9.69 5.02
N ASN A 98 -17.74 -9.25 6.15
CA ASN A 98 -18.42 -7.94 6.26
C ASN A 98 -19.48 -7.66 5.18
N GLY A 99 -20.20 -8.70 4.72
CA GLY A 99 -21.26 -8.59 3.72
C GLY A 99 -20.80 -8.79 2.27
N TYR A 100 -19.50 -8.97 2.03
CA TYR A 100 -18.97 -9.28 0.71
C TYR A 100 -19.11 -10.77 0.37
N LEU A 101 -19.37 -11.06 -0.90
CA LEU A 101 -19.20 -12.40 -1.44
C LEU A 101 -17.73 -12.69 -1.63
N ARG A 102 -17.28 -13.85 -1.16
CA ARG A 102 -15.89 -14.29 -1.31
C ARG A 102 -15.54 -14.35 -2.80
N ILE A 103 -14.46 -13.66 -3.19
CA ILE A 103 -13.89 -13.78 -4.52
C ILE A 103 -13.58 -15.26 -4.81
N SER A 104 -14.11 -15.79 -5.91
CA SER A 104 -13.87 -17.16 -6.34
C SER A 104 -12.41 -17.36 -6.76
N ASP A 105 -11.94 -18.60 -6.71
CA ASP A 105 -10.54 -18.93 -6.99
C ASP A 105 -10.15 -18.61 -8.44
N GLU A 106 -11.10 -18.77 -9.36
CA GLU A 106 -10.97 -18.43 -10.78
C GLU A 106 -10.85 -16.93 -11.01
N GLN A 107 -11.42 -16.12 -10.12
CA GLN A 107 -11.44 -14.66 -10.23
C GLN A 107 -10.23 -13.98 -9.58
N LEU A 108 -9.36 -14.71 -8.87
CA LEU A 108 -8.23 -14.11 -8.14
C LEU A 108 -7.28 -13.31 -9.05
N ASN A 109 -7.08 -13.74 -10.29
CA ASN A 109 -6.28 -12.99 -11.26
C ASN A 109 -6.96 -11.67 -11.64
N ALA A 110 -8.26 -11.71 -11.97
CA ALA A 110 -9.03 -10.52 -12.35
C ALA A 110 -9.16 -9.55 -11.16
N PHE A 111 -9.35 -10.09 -9.96
CA PHE A 111 -9.36 -9.32 -8.72
C PHE A 111 -8.01 -8.63 -8.47
N SER A 112 -6.89 -9.30 -8.75
CA SER A 112 -5.57 -8.66 -8.63
C SER A 112 -5.39 -7.48 -9.60
N ASP A 113 -5.98 -7.54 -10.79
CA ASP A 113 -5.97 -6.43 -11.76
C ASP A 113 -6.89 -5.30 -11.32
N TYR A 114 -8.08 -5.64 -10.81
CA TYR A 114 -9.02 -4.67 -10.24
C TYR A 114 -8.37 -3.88 -9.11
N VAL A 115 -7.66 -4.54 -8.20
CA VAL A 115 -6.93 -3.90 -7.10
C VAL A 115 -5.89 -2.90 -7.63
N VAL A 116 -5.13 -3.25 -8.68
CA VAL A 116 -4.17 -2.31 -9.28
C VAL A 116 -4.89 -1.07 -9.81
N GLN A 117 -5.98 -1.25 -10.54
CA GLN A 117 -6.76 -0.15 -11.12
C GLN A 117 -7.42 0.73 -10.05
N ASP A 118 -7.98 0.12 -9.00
CA ASP A 118 -8.64 0.82 -7.89
C ASP A 118 -7.62 1.68 -7.14
N MET A 119 -6.41 1.17 -6.91
CA MET A 119 -5.31 1.91 -6.28
C MET A 119 -4.72 3.00 -7.21
N GLU A 120 -4.76 2.81 -8.53
CA GLU A 120 -4.38 3.85 -9.51
C GLU A 120 -5.40 5.00 -9.56
N GLN A 121 -6.69 4.69 -9.43
CA GLN A 121 -7.79 5.66 -9.46
C GLN A 121 -8.05 6.36 -8.12
N ALA A 122 -7.51 5.83 -7.02
CA ALA A 122 -7.53 6.48 -5.70
C ALA A 122 -6.91 7.89 -5.71
N ASP A 123 -6.25 8.29 -6.80
CA ASP A 123 -5.79 9.65 -7.13
C ASP A 123 -6.84 10.76 -6.93
N LEU A 124 -8.14 10.45 -6.98
CA LEU A 124 -9.21 11.44 -6.73
C LEU A 124 -9.49 11.68 -5.23
N ILE A 125 -8.96 10.84 -4.33
CA ILE A 125 -9.23 10.88 -2.88
C ILE A 125 -7.94 11.19 -2.07
N ILE A 126 -6.76 11.02 -2.69
CA ILE A 126 -5.44 11.11 -2.06
C ILE A 126 -4.85 12.51 -2.27
N SER A 127 -4.63 13.27 -1.19
CA SER A 127 -3.94 14.57 -1.25
C SER A 127 -2.44 14.39 -1.56
N ILE A 128 -1.78 15.41 -2.12
CA ILE A 128 -0.32 15.41 -2.41
C ILE A 128 0.50 14.94 -1.19
N SER A 129 0.07 15.34 0.01
CA SER A 129 0.71 14.95 1.27
C SER A 129 0.61 13.45 1.57
N LEU A 130 -0.52 12.81 1.23
CA LEU A 130 -0.69 11.37 1.35
C LEU A 130 0.17 10.58 0.35
N ILE A 131 0.40 11.11 -0.87
CA ILE A 131 1.30 10.50 -1.85
C ILE A 131 2.73 10.41 -1.30
N THR A 132 3.23 11.49 -0.68
CA THR A 132 4.54 11.50 -0.04
C THR A 132 4.63 10.48 1.09
N LEU A 133 3.56 10.31 1.86
CA LEU A 133 3.49 9.34 2.96
C LEU A 133 3.46 7.89 2.49
N LEU A 134 2.71 7.59 1.43
CA LEU A 134 2.70 6.29 0.79
C LEU A 134 4.07 5.92 0.25
N LEU A 135 4.79 6.89 -0.31
CA LEU A 135 6.17 6.69 -0.74
C LEU A 135 7.08 6.33 0.43
N ILE A 136 6.97 7.01 1.58
CA ILE A 136 7.72 6.65 2.79
C ILE A 136 7.34 5.22 3.23
N ALA A 137 6.05 4.87 3.22
CA ALA A 137 5.60 3.52 3.57
C ALA A 137 6.20 2.45 2.64
N ILE A 138 6.23 2.70 1.33
CA ILE A 138 6.81 1.78 0.34
C ILE A 138 8.32 1.68 0.50
N VAL A 139 9.02 2.78 0.74
CA VAL A 139 10.45 2.77 1.06
C VAL A 139 10.71 1.94 2.32
N LEU A 140 9.89 2.07 3.37
CA LEU A 140 10.00 1.22 4.56
C LEU A 140 9.80 -0.26 4.24
N ILE A 141 8.85 -0.60 3.36
CA ILE A 141 8.65 -1.98 2.90
C ILE A 141 9.89 -2.48 2.15
N LEU A 142 10.48 -1.64 1.27
CA LEU A 142 11.67 -1.99 0.49
C LEU A 142 12.94 -2.10 1.34
N LEU A 143 13.07 -1.32 2.42
CA LEU A 143 14.23 -1.35 3.32
C LEU A 143 14.20 -2.49 4.35
N ILE A 144 13.00 -3.01 4.66
CA ILE A 144 12.82 -4.13 5.59
C ILE A 144 12.99 -5.49 4.88
N LYS A 145 12.95 -5.49 3.55
CA LYS A 145 13.12 -6.68 2.70
C LYS A 145 14.56 -6.82 2.23
#